data_AF-A0A7K1EBA6-F1
#
_entry.id   AF-A0A7K1EBA6-F1
#
_cell.length_a   1.000
_cell.length_b   1.000
_cell.length_c   1.000
_cell.angle_alpha   90.00
_cell.angle_beta   90.00
_cell.angle_gamma   90.00
#
_symmetry.space_group_name_H-M   'P 1'
#
loop_
_entity.id
_entity.type
_entity.pdbx_description
1 polymer ?
#
loop_
_entity_poly.entity_id
_entity_poly.type
_entity_poly.pdbx_seq_one_letter_code
_entity_poly.pdbx_strand_id
1 'polypeptide(L)' 'MERQQDYVLRTVEERGVRLIRLWFTDVLGQLKSVAISPAELENAFEEGLHFDGS' A
#
# COMPACT_ATOMS: atom_id res chain seq x y z
N MET A 1 8.87 -13.23 3.34
CA MET A 1 8.40 -11.93 2.82
C MET A 1 7.91 -12.08 1.39
N GLU A 2 8.71 -12.58 0.44
CA GLU A 2 8.30 -12.83 -0.96
C GLU A 2 6.93 -13.50 -1.10
N ARG A 3 6.72 -14.67 -0.47
CA ARG A 3 5.44 -15.40 -0.55
C ARG A 3 4.21 -14.59 -0.11
N GLN A 4 4.37 -13.62 0.79
CA GLN A 4 3.27 -12.77 1.25
C GLN A 4 3.01 -11.63 0.26
N GLN A 5 4.06 -11.03 -0.30
CA GLN A 5 3.96 -10.00 -1.33
C GLN A 5 3.32 -10.58 -2.60
N ASP A 6 3.78 -11.75 -3.06
CA ASP A 6 3.21 -12.45 -4.22
C ASP A 6 1.72 -12.75 -4.03
N TYR A 7 1.33 -13.17 -2.83
CA TYR A 7 -0.07 -13.42 -2.49
C TYR A 7 -0.91 -12.15 -2.61
N VAL A 8 -0.42 -11.00 -2.11
CA VAL A 8 -1.14 -9.73 -2.17
C VAL A 8 -1.25 -9.24 -3.62
N LEU A 9 -0.17 -9.27 -4.39
CA LEU A 9 -0.15 -8.84 -5.80
C LEU A 9 -1.13 -9.66 -6.64
N ARG A 10 -1.08 -11.00 -6.52
CA ARG A 10 -2.06 -11.88 -7.18
C ARG A 10 -3.49 -11.59 -6.75
N THR A 11 -3.73 -11.36 -5.46
CA THR A 11 -5.08 -11.05 -4.97
C THR A 11 -5.61 -9.73 -5.54
N VAL A 12 -4.74 -8.72 -5.68
CA VAL A 12 -5.07 -7.42 -6.26
C VAL A 12 -5.47 -7.57 -7.73
N GLU A 13 -4.71 -8.35 -8.49
CA GLU A 13 -4.99 -8.63 -9.91
C GLU A 13 -6.26 -9.48 -10.08
N GLU A 14 -6.35 -10.64 -9.41
CA GLU A 14 -7.46 -11.59 -9.53
C GLU A 14 -8.81 -10.97 -9.14
N ARG A 15 -8.82 -10.03 -8.19
CA ARG A 15 -10.03 -9.33 -7.74
C ARG A 15 -10.30 -8.03 -8.49
N GLY A 16 -9.43 -7.64 -9.43
CA GLY A 16 -9.57 -6.40 -10.19
C GLY A 16 -9.60 -5.15 -9.30
N VAL A 17 -8.80 -5.13 -8.23
CA VAL A 17 -8.71 -3.98 -7.31
C VAL A 17 -8.19 -2.78 -8.08
N ARG A 18 -8.83 -1.61 -7.92
CA ARG A 18 -8.49 -0.38 -8.64
C ARG A 18 -7.84 0.69 -7.77
N LEU A 19 -7.97 0.55 -6.46
CA LEU A 19 -7.47 1.49 -5.46
C LEU A 19 -7.12 0.73 -4.19
N ILE A 20 -5.93 1.01 -3.65
CA ILE A 20 -5.45 0.42 -2.40
C ILE A 20 -5.28 1.55 -1.40
N ARG A 21 -5.83 1.39 -0.20
CA ARG A 21 -5.68 2.36 0.88
C ARG A 21 -4.74 1.79 1.93
N LEU A 22 -3.61 2.46 2.11
CA LEU A 22 -2.63 2.13 3.13
C LEU A 22 -2.93 2.95 4.37
N TRP A 23 -3.10 2.26 5.50
CA TRP A 23 -3.40 2.88 6.79
C TRP A 23 -2.16 2.91 7.67
N PHE A 24 -1.99 4.03 8.36
CA PHE A 24 -0.96 4.21 9.38
C PHE A 24 -1.47 5.15 10.46
N THR A 25 -0.77 5.20 11.58
CA THR A 25 -1.06 6.14 12.66
C THR A 25 0.08 7.12 12.81
N ASP A 26 -0.22 8.38 13.10
CA ASP A 26 0.81 9.32 13.52
C ASP A 26 1.19 9.15 15.00
N VAL A 27 2.11 10.01 15.49
CA VAL A 27 2.61 9.98 16.86
C VAL A 27 1.55 10.30 17.92
N LEU A 28 0.41 10.89 17.53
CA LEU A 28 -0.73 11.15 18.41
C LEU A 28 -1.77 10.01 18.36
N GLY A 29 -1.50 8.96 17.57
CA GLY A 29 -2.38 7.82 17.38
C GLY A 29 -3.53 8.09 16.40
N GLN A 30 -3.50 9.19 15.63
CA GLN A 30 -4.54 9.48 14.66
C GLN A 30 -4.41 8.58 13.44
N LEU A 31 -5.51 7.91 13.06
CA LEU A 31 -5.57 7.11 11.84
C LEU A 31 -5.47 8.01 10.61
N LYS A 32 -4.42 7.81 9.81
CA LYS A 32 -4.17 8.46 8.54
C LYS A 32 -4.13 7.44 7.42
N SER A 33 -4.21 7.91 6.18
CA SER A 33 -4.17 7.03 5.02
C SER A 33 -3.62 7.69 3.78
N VAL A 34 -2.91 6.93 2.96
CA VAL A 34 -2.58 7.26 1.58
C VAL A 34 -3.27 6.27 0.64
N ALA A 35 -3.70 6.75 -0.53
CA ALA A 35 -4.29 5.91 -1.56
C ALA A 35 -3.31 5.76 -2.71
N ILE A 36 -3.14 4.54 -3.20
CA ILE A 36 -2.28 4.23 -4.34
C ILE A 36 -3.04 3.39 -5.37
N SER A 37 -2.57 3.42 -6.60
CA SER A 37 -2.98 2.51 -7.65
C SER A 37 -2.30 1.14 -7.51
N PRO A 38 -2.87 0.06 -8.09
CA PRO A 38 -2.21 -1.25 -8.14
C PRO A 38 -0.80 -1.21 -8.75
N ALA A 39 -0.57 -0.33 -9.73
CA ALA A 39 0.72 -0.19 -10.40
C ALA A 39 1.83 0.36 -9.49
N GLU A 40 1.46 1.08 -8.42
CA GLU A 40 2.41 1.61 -7.44
C GLU A 40 2.71 0.60 -6.32
N LEU A 41 1.95 -0.50 -6.20
CA LEU A 41 2.05 -1.42 -5.07
C LEU A 41 3.37 -2.19 -5.03
N GLU A 42 3.88 -2.64 -6.19
CA GLU A 42 5.17 -3.35 -6.26
C GLU A 42 6.32 -2.46 -5.79
N ASN A 43 6.43 -1.26 -6.36
CA ASN A 43 7.44 -0.28 -5.95
C ASN A 43 7.30 0.10 -4.47
N ALA A 44 6.06 0.21 -3.97
CA ALA A 44 5.80 0.50 -2.56
C ALA A 44 6.34 -0.59 -1.61
N PHE A 45 6.41 -1.84 -2.05
CA PHE A 45 6.99 -2.93 -1.24
C PHE A 45 8.52 -2.89 -1.19
N GLU A 46 9.18 -2.44 -2.25
CA GLU A 46 10.64 -2.40 -2.34
C GLU A 46 11.23 -1.10 -1.80
N GLU A 47 10.69 0.04 -2.22
CA GLU A 47 11.24 1.37 -1.96
C GLU A 47 10.44 2.16 -0.91
N GLY A 48 9.23 1.69 -0.58
CA GLY A 48 8.28 2.45 0.24
C GLY A 48 7.55 3.53 -0.56
N LEU A 49 6.88 4.43 0.15
CA LEU A 49 6.10 5.52 -0.45
C LEU A 49 6.49 6.86 0.15
N HIS A 50 6.57 7.86 -0.71
CA HIS A 50 6.71 9.25 -0.30
C HIS A 50 5.33 9.88 -0.11
N PHE A 51 5.13 10.57 1.01
CA PHE A 51 3.95 11.37 1.29
C PHE A 51 4.34 12.64 2.04
N ASP A 52 3.52 13.68 1.95
CA ASP A 52 3.72 14.92 2.71
C ASP A 52 3.37 14.68 4.17
N GLY A 53 4.37 14.83 5.04
CA GLY A 53 4.27 14.62 6.48
C GLY A 53 4.22 15.92 7.31
N SER A 54 4.12 17.08 6.66
CA SER A 54 3.87 18.37 7.34
C SER A 54 2.48 18.44 7.98
#